data_AF-A0A6I9N6L7-F1
#
_entry.id   AF-A0A6I9N6L7-F1
#
_cell.length_a   1.000
_cell.length_b   1.000
_cell.length_c   1.000
_cell.angle_alpha   90.00
_cell.angle_beta   90.00
_cell.angle_gamma   90.00
#
_symmetry.space_group_name_H-M   'P 1'
#
loop_
_entity.id
_entity.type
_entity.pdbx_description
1 polymer ?
#
loop_
_entity_poly.entity_id
_entity_poly.type
_entity_poly.pdbx_seq_one_letter_code
_entity_poly.pdbx_strand_id
1 'polypeptide(L)'
;MKITDSVFRSFRVARTFRQNSQKVNCVDFSPDGEHAISSSDDDCIVLYDIREGKPKGTLYSKKYGVDLIRYTHGDTQTVVYSSNKLDDTIRYLSLTDNQYIRYFPGHTARVIALSMSPVDDTFISGSLDKTIRIWDLRAPNCQVGLTNPLGKPVCSFDPDGLIFAAGVESQAIKLYDLRAFDKGPFASFETKFNRACDLTGVKFSNDGKQILISTNGGIIRVLNAFNGSVLHTFSGYNNSKGTSLEACFTPDSQFVMIGSEDGRVHVWSTESGMKVAVLDGKHSGPINTLQFNPRYMTFASACTNMLVLDSYREPAYSWDKDYDQFLLPLLTPQEPCYILYRLDSHNAQGHEWIFIAWSPDQSPVRQKMVYAATRATLKKEFGGGHIKDEMFGTVEDDLCFQGYLRHMSSCCSPAPLTAAEQELQRIRVTEVKIKQEEAKRALQQLKQRRINYIQLRLDVEKETIELVHTKPTETHELPYRIPSDSPRYHFFIFKHSHQGQRQEALVFIYSMPGYTCSIKERMLYSSCKNRLLDEVEKDYQLEVTKKMEIDNGDGLTEDYLYEEVHPMEHALKQAFAKPRGPGGKRGNKRLIKGAGENGEES
;
A
#
# COMPACT_ATOMS: atom_id res chain seq x y z
N MET A 1 3.39 -36.28 -33.05
CA MET A 1 2.67 -35.29 -33.88
C MET A 1 3.66 -34.20 -34.23
N LYS A 2 3.82 -33.84 -35.51
CA LYS A 2 4.77 -32.79 -35.93
C LYS A 2 4.21 -31.43 -35.53
N ILE A 3 5.05 -30.54 -35.00
CA ILE A 3 4.64 -29.17 -34.68
C ILE A 3 4.56 -28.40 -36.00
N THR A 4 3.41 -27.77 -36.26
CA THR A 4 3.19 -26.92 -37.44
C THR A 4 2.65 -25.57 -37.01
N ASP A 5 2.78 -24.57 -37.89
CA ASP A 5 2.28 -23.20 -37.66
C ASP A 5 0.79 -23.17 -37.28
N SER A 6 -0.02 -23.99 -37.95
CA SER A 6 -1.45 -24.14 -37.66
C SER A 6 -1.70 -24.66 -36.25
N VAL A 7 -0.87 -25.60 -35.78
CA VAL A 7 -0.99 -26.16 -34.44
C VAL A 7 -0.62 -25.11 -33.40
N PHE A 8 0.43 -24.31 -33.61
CA PHE A 8 0.75 -23.20 -32.69
C PHE A 8 -0.38 -22.21 -32.51
N ARG A 9 -1.06 -21.85 -33.60
CA ARG A 9 -2.23 -20.95 -33.55
C ARG A 9 -3.42 -21.56 -32.81
N SER A 10 -3.43 -22.88 -32.62
CA SER A 10 -4.47 -23.59 -31.89
C SER A 10 -4.20 -23.72 -30.39
N PHE A 11 -2.98 -23.39 -29.90
CA PHE A 11 -2.67 -23.45 -28.48
C PHE A 11 -3.58 -22.51 -27.68
N ARG A 12 -4.06 -23.02 -26.55
CA ARG A 12 -4.88 -22.28 -25.58
C ARG A 12 -4.44 -22.61 -24.17
N VAL A 13 -4.82 -21.76 -23.22
CA VAL A 13 -4.59 -22.00 -21.80
C VAL A 13 -5.37 -23.25 -21.38
N ALA A 14 -4.64 -24.31 -20.98
CA ALA A 14 -5.25 -25.54 -20.48
C ALA A 14 -5.58 -25.42 -18.98
N ARG A 15 -4.65 -24.87 -18.19
CA ARG A 15 -4.74 -24.70 -16.73
C ARG A 15 -4.01 -23.43 -16.30
N THR A 16 -4.47 -22.84 -15.20
CA THR A 16 -3.82 -21.71 -14.54
C THR A 16 -3.63 -22.05 -13.07
N PHE A 17 -2.41 -21.92 -12.60
CA PHE A 17 -1.98 -22.26 -11.25
C PHE A 17 -1.67 -20.98 -10.49
N ARG A 18 -2.24 -20.81 -9.29
CA ARG A 18 -2.04 -19.62 -8.41
C ARG A 18 -1.46 -20.01 -7.05
N GLN A 19 -0.74 -21.12 -6.98
CA GLN A 19 -0.17 -21.68 -5.75
C GLN A 19 0.93 -20.77 -5.20
N ASN A 20 1.85 -20.30 -6.03
CA ASN A 20 2.91 -19.39 -5.61
C ASN A 20 2.35 -18.00 -5.24
N SER A 21 2.88 -17.42 -4.18
CA SER A 21 2.50 -16.10 -3.65
C SER A 21 3.42 -14.98 -4.08
N GLN A 22 4.64 -15.33 -4.46
CA GLN A 22 5.65 -14.42 -4.98
C GLN A 22 6.05 -14.82 -6.40
N LYS A 23 7.03 -14.11 -6.95
CA LYS A 23 7.61 -14.39 -8.26
C LYS A 23 8.03 -15.86 -8.37
N VAL A 24 7.66 -16.49 -9.49
CA VAL A 24 8.23 -17.78 -9.89
C VAL A 24 9.55 -17.49 -10.59
N ASN A 25 10.63 -18.06 -10.06
CA ASN A 25 11.99 -17.84 -10.55
C ASN A 25 12.35 -18.81 -11.66
N CYS A 26 11.91 -20.06 -11.54
CA CYS A 26 12.24 -21.10 -12.49
C CYS A 26 11.15 -22.17 -12.56
N VAL A 27 10.97 -22.74 -13.74
CA VAL A 27 10.16 -23.93 -13.96
C VAL A 27 11.05 -24.99 -14.63
N ASP A 28 10.77 -26.26 -14.37
CA ASP A 28 11.35 -27.38 -15.12
C ASP A 28 10.36 -28.53 -15.31
N PHE A 29 10.50 -29.27 -16.40
CA PHE A 29 9.72 -30.49 -16.67
C PHE A 29 10.55 -31.72 -16.38
N SER A 30 9.90 -32.77 -15.89
CA SER A 30 10.55 -34.07 -15.74
C SER A 30 10.93 -34.66 -17.12
N PRO A 31 11.96 -35.52 -17.20
CA PRO A 31 12.40 -36.11 -18.47
C PRO A 31 11.33 -36.94 -19.21
N ASP A 32 10.36 -37.50 -18.48
CA ASP A 32 9.19 -38.19 -19.02
C ASP A 32 8.04 -37.24 -19.42
N GLY A 33 8.15 -35.95 -19.06
CA GLY A 33 7.15 -34.92 -19.33
C GLY A 33 5.87 -35.00 -18.49
N GLU A 34 5.74 -35.98 -17.59
CA GLU A 34 4.51 -36.19 -16.82
C GLU A 34 4.36 -35.21 -15.64
N HIS A 35 5.48 -34.64 -15.19
CA HIS A 35 5.54 -33.74 -14.05
C HIS A 35 6.25 -32.44 -14.39
N ALA A 36 5.95 -31.40 -13.63
CA ALA A 36 6.69 -30.14 -13.64
C ALA A 36 6.94 -29.65 -12.22
N ILE A 37 7.99 -28.86 -12.05
CA ILE A 37 8.34 -28.20 -10.80
C ILE A 37 8.47 -26.70 -11.02
N SER A 38 8.08 -25.92 -10.02
CA SER A 38 8.37 -24.49 -9.97
C SER A 38 9.09 -24.12 -8.69
N SER A 39 10.04 -23.19 -8.79
CA SER A 39 10.67 -22.50 -7.67
C SER A 39 10.19 -21.05 -7.59
N SER A 40 10.07 -20.52 -6.38
CA SER A 40 9.56 -19.17 -6.16
C SER A 40 10.24 -18.48 -4.97
N ASP A 41 10.23 -17.15 -5.00
CA ASP A 41 10.66 -16.26 -3.91
C ASP A 41 9.83 -16.44 -2.62
N ASP A 42 8.75 -17.24 -2.63
CA ASP A 42 8.01 -17.62 -1.42
C ASP A 42 8.61 -18.82 -0.68
N ASP A 43 9.88 -19.15 -0.96
CA ASP A 43 10.63 -20.28 -0.40
C ASP A 43 10.00 -21.65 -0.69
N CYS A 44 9.12 -21.75 -1.70
CA CYS A 44 8.40 -22.98 -2.05
C CYS A 44 8.93 -23.63 -3.33
N ILE A 45 8.86 -24.95 -3.35
CA ILE A 45 8.95 -25.80 -4.54
C ILE A 45 7.57 -26.42 -4.75
N VAL A 46 6.91 -26.12 -5.86
CA VAL A 46 5.58 -26.68 -6.16
C VAL A 46 5.72 -27.73 -7.24
N LEU A 47 5.14 -28.90 -6.99
CA LEU A 47 5.10 -30.03 -7.92
C LEU A 47 3.74 -30.05 -8.62
N TYR A 48 3.76 -30.21 -9.94
CA TYR A 48 2.58 -30.28 -10.79
C TYR A 48 2.53 -31.62 -11.51
N ASP A 49 1.35 -32.24 -11.49
CA ASP A 49 1.03 -33.33 -12.39
C ASP A 49 0.45 -32.74 -13.67
N ILE A 50 1.16 -32.94 -14.78
CA ILE A 50 0.79 -32.38 -16.09
C ILE A 50 -0.32 -33.21 -16.75
N ARG A 51 -0.39 -34.51 -16.47
CA ARG A 51 -1.42 -35.40 -17.02
C ARG A 51 -2.77 -35.13 -16.39
N GLU A 52 -2.82 -34.94 -15.08
CA GLU A 52 -4.05 -34.58 -14.37
C GLU A 52 -4.35 -33.08 -14.42
N GLY A 53 -3.33 -32.25 -14.64
CA GLY A 53 -3.44 -30.80 -14.61
C GLY A 53 -3.73 -30.27 -13.21
N LYS A 54 -3.10 -30.86 -12.18
CA LYS A 54 -3.29 -30.51 -10.77
C LYS A 54 -1.94 -30.33 -10.05
N PRO A 55 -1.89 -29.48 -9.00
CA PRO A 55 -0.74 -29.49 -8.10
C PRO A 55 -0.68 -30.82 -7.34
N LYS A 56 0.46 -31.50 -7.36
CA LYS A 56 0.71 -32.76 -6.63
C LYS A 56 1.11 -32.50 -5.18
N GLY A 57 1.87 -31.43 -4.93
CA GLY A 57 2.31 -31.06 -3.58
C GLY A 57 3.20 -29.82 -3.57
N THR A 58 3.48 -29.32 -2.37
CA THR A 58 4.38 -28.18 -2.14
C THR A 58 5.40 -28.55 -1.06
N LEU A 59 6.68 -28.36 -1.38
CA LEU A 59 7.79 -28.48 -0.45
C LEU A 59 8.29 -27.09 -0.07
N TYR A 60 8.78 -26.95 1.16
CA TYR A 60 9.20 -25.65 1.70
C TYR A 60 10.68 -25.67 2.10
N SER A 61 11.47 -24.76 1.53
CA SER A 61 12.87 -24.53 1.92
C SER A 61 13.04 -23.19 2.64
N LYS A 62 12.22 -22.94 3.68
CA LYS A 62 12.15 -21.64 4.38
C LYS A 62 13.49 -21.10 4.91
N LYS A 63 14.39 -22.01 5.28
CA LYS A 63 15.71 -21.65 5.84
C LYS A 63 16.66 -21.14 4.76
N TYR A 64 16.64 -21.73 3.57
CA TYR A 64 17.67 -21.51 2.54
C TYR A 64 17.14 -20.76 1.31
N GLY A 65 15.82 -20.75 1.10
CA GLY A 65 15.19 -20.24 -0.11
C GLY A 65 15.51 -21.11 -1.33
N VAL A 66 14.83 -20.80 -2.44
CA VAL A 66 14.93 -21.54 -3.71
C VAL A 66 14.86 -20.54 -4.87
N ASP A 67 15.87 -20.55 -5.73
CA ASP A 67 15.95 -19.68 -6.91
C ASP A 67 15.79 -20.47 -8.20
N LEU A 68 16.83 -21.17 -8.66
CA LEU A 68 16.77 -22.03 -9.83
C LEU A 68 16.51 -23.47 -9.41
N ILE A 69 15.76 -24.22 -10.22
CA ILE A 69 15.46 -25.62 -9.97
C ILE A 69 15.48 -26.43 -11.27
N ARG A 70 16.04 -27.65 -11.21
CA ARG A 70 16.09 -28.60 -12.33
C ARG A 70 15.82 -30.02 -11.85
N TYR A 71 15.10 -30.80 -12.64
CA TYR A 71 15.07 -32.26 -12.50
C TYR A 71 16.42 -32.85 -12.85
N THR A 72 16.85 -33.88 -12.14
CA THR A 72 18.07 -34.60 -12.50
C THR A 72 17.88 -35.48 -13.74
N HIS A 73 18.99 -35.84 -14.37
CA HIS A 73 19.00 -36.77 -15.47
C HIS A 73 18.51 -38.16 -15.03
N GLY A 74 17.65 -38.80 -15.83
CA GLY A 74 17.24 -40.20 -15.64
C GLY A 74 16.28 -40.52 -14.50
N ASP A 75 16.03 -39.60 -13.57
CA ASP A 75 15.11 -39.79 -12.43
C ASP A 75 14.07 -38.65 -12.34
N THR A 76 12.81 -39.03 -12.13
CA THR A 76 11.67 -38.11 -12.03
C THR A 76 11.36 -37.73 -10.58
N GLN A 77 12.09 -38.30 -9.61
CA GLN A 77 11.85 -38.10 -8.19
C GLN A 77 12.93 -37.25 -7.51
N THR A 78 13.97 -36.84 -8.21
CA THR A 78 15.05 -36.06 -7.60
C THR A 78 15.35 -34.78 -8.39
N VAL A 79 15.75 -33.73 -7.67
CA VAL A 79 15.93 -32.38 -8.20
C VAL A 79 17.16 -31.71 -7.61
N VAL A 80 17.77 -30.82 -8.38
CA VAL A 80 18.81 -29.91 -7.92
C VAL A 80 18.26 -28.50 -7.93
N TYR A 81 18.51 -27.74 -6.86
CA TYR A 81 18.12 -26.34 -6.79
C TYR A 81 19.20 -25.45 -6.17
N SER A 82 19.25 -24.20 -6.57
CA SER A 82 20.10 -23.18 -5.96
C SER A 82 19.36 -22.41 -4.87
N SER A 83 20.06 -22.09 -3.79
CA SER A 83 19.53 -21.23 -2.73
C SER A 83 19.87 -19.77 -2.93
N ASN A 84 19.06 -18.91 -2.30
CA ASN A 84 19.13 -17.45 -2.46
C ASN A 84 18.94 -16.66 -1.15
N LYS A 85 18.93 -17.33 0.02
CA LYS A 85 18.64 -16.70 1.31
C LYS A 85 19.82 -16.72 2.27
N LEU A 86 20.13 -17.88 2.84
CA LEU A 86 21.16 -18.02 3.88
C LEU A 86 22.55 -18.24 3.28
N ASP A 87 22.62 -18.98 2.18
CA ASP A 87 23.83 -19.27 1.41
C ASP A 87 23.49 -19.48 -0.06
N ASP A 88 24.51 -19.48 -0.91
CA ASP A 88 24.42 -19.73 -2.35
C ASP A 88 24.74 -21.20 -2.71
N THR A 89 24.57 -22.12 -1.75
CA THR A 89 24.88 -23.53 -2.00
C THR A 89 23.78 -24.18 -2.86
N ILE A 90 24.21 -25.11 -3.70
CA ILE A 90 23.30 -25.89 -4.54
C ILE A 90 22.95 -27.18 -3.78
N ARG A 91 21.68 -27.57 -3.82
CA ARG A 91 21.13 -28.66 -3.00
C ARG A 91 20.49 -29.73 -3.88
N TYR A 92 20.79 -30.99 -3.59
CA TYR A 92 20.20 -32.16 -4.22
C TYR A 92 19.13 -32.75 -3.29
N LEU A 93 17.89 -32.86 -3.78
CA LEU A 93 16.70 -33.16 -2.98
C LEU A 93 15.91 -34.32 -3.60
N SER A 94 15.50 -35.27 -2.76
CA SER A 94 14.46 -36.25 -3.07
C SER A 94 13.08 -35.63 -2.88
N LEU A 95 12.25 -35.65 -3.93
CA LEU A 95 10.87 -35.17 -3.92
C LEU A 95 9.93 -36.15 -3.22
N THR A 96 10.21 -37.45 -3.24
CA THR A 96 9.39 -38.49 -2.58
C THR A 96 9.52 -38.44 -1.07
N ASP A 97 10.77 -38.37 -0.60
CA ASP A 97 11.08 -38.46 0.83
C ASP A 97 11.23 -37.09 1.48
N ASN A 98 11.28 -36.01 0.68
CA ASN A 98 11.59 -34.66 1.11
C ASN A 98 12.90 -34.59 1.92
N GLN A 99 13.91 -35.35 1.47
CA GLN A 99 15.22 -35.42 2.11
C GLN A 99 16.32 -34.89 1.22
N TYR A 100 17.24 -34.15 1.81
CA TYR A 100 18.45 -33.70 1.14
C TYR A 100 19.40 -34.89 0.96
N ILE A 101 19.68 -35.22 -0.28
CA ILE A 101 20.61 -36.29 -0.63
C ILE A 101 22.05 -35.77 -0.53
N ARG A 102 22.29 -34.56 -1.04
CA ARG A 102 23.63 -33.95 -1.07
C ARG A 102 23.58 -32.42 -1.10
N TYR A 103 24.70 -31.80 -0.74
CA TYR A 103 24.95 -30.37 -0.84
C TYR A 103 26.22 -30.13 -1.67
N PHE A 104 26.21 -29.07 -2.47
CA PHE A 104 27.34 -28.64 -3.30
C PHE A 104 27.78 -27.23 -2.88
N PRO A 105 28.60 -27.13 -1.81
CA PRO A 105 29.16 -25.86 -1.38
C PRO A 105 30.30 -25.44 -2.32
N GLY A 106 30.39 -24.15 -2.62
CA GLY A 106 31.54 -23.61 -3.34
C GLY A 106 31.30 -22.27 -4.02
N HIS A 107 30.08 -22.00 -4.46
CA HIS A 107 29.72 -20.67 -4.91
C HIS A 107 29.69 -19.68 -3.75
N THR A 108 30.16 -18.46 -4.01
CA THR A 108 30.28 -17.39 -3.00
C THR A 108 29.33 -16.21 -3.27
N ALA A 109 28.52 -16.33 -4.32
CA ALA A 109 27.44 -15.42 -4.66
C ALA A 109 26.33 -16.17 -5.41
N ARG A 110 25.21 -15.48 -5.64
CA ARG A 110 24.00 -16.05 -6.25
C ARG A 110 24.26 -16.82 -7.54
N VAL A 111 23.73 -18.03 -7.61
CA VAL A 111 23.72 -18.86 -8.82
C VAL A 111 22.63 -18.36 -9.76
N ILE A 112 23.02 -17.96 -10.98
CA ILE A 112 22.15 -17.34 -11.99
C ILE A 112 21.90 -18.22 -13.22
N ALA A 113 22.67 -19.29 -13.39
CA ALA A 113 22.46 -20.29 -14.42
C ALA A 113 22.61 -21.69 -13.82
N LEU A 114 21.72 -22.60 -14.20
CA LEU A 114 21.74 -24.00 -13.76
C LEU A 114 21.25 -24.89 -14.91
N SER A 115 22.09 -25.83 -15.33
CA SER A 115 21.82 -26.76 -16.42
C SER A 115 22.26 -28.17 -16.02
N MET A 116 21.35 -29.13 -16.07
CA MET A 116 21.71 -30.54 -15.98
C MET A 116 22.28 -31.04 -17.31
N SER A 117 23.19 -32.02 -17.24
CA SER A 117 23.61 -32.78 -18.40
C SER A 117 22.45 -33.66 -18.90
N PRO A 118 22.26 -33.77 -20.22
CA PRO A 118 21.22 -34.64 -20.79
C PRO A 118 21.62 -36.11 -20.87
N VAL A 119 22.86 -36.47 -20.51
CA VAL A 119 23.40 -37.83 -20.68
C VAL A 119 23.85 -38.48 -19.38
N ASP A 120 24.35 -37.70 -18.43
CA ASP A 120 24.92 -38.20 -17.19
C ASP A 120 24.51 -37.38 -15.95
N ASP A 121 24.96 -37.85 -14.79
CA ASP A 121 24.64 -37.26 -13.49
C ASP A 121 25.48 -36.01 -13.19
N THR A 122 25.91 -35.27 -14.21
CA THR A 122 26.67 -34.03 -14.06
C THR A 122 25.78 -32.81 -14.29
N PHE A 123 26.16 -31.68 -13.71
CA PHE A 123 25.48 -30.42 -13.94
C PHE A 123 26.43 -29.23 -13.89
N ILE A 124 26.04 -28.16 -14.56
CA ILE A 124 26.81 -26.92 -14.62
C ILE A 124 26.01 -25.81 -13.95
N SER A 125 26.71 -24.99 -13.17
CA SER A 125 26.17 -23.77 -12.58
C SER A 125 27.02 -22.55 -12.91
N GLY A 126 26.38 -21.42 -13.19
CA GLY A 126 27.00 -20.11 -13.34
C GLY A 126 26.57 -19.18 -12.21
N SER A 127 27.51 -18.47 -11.59
CA SER A 127 27.24 -17.60 -10.44
C SER A 127 27.76 -16.17 -10.63
N LEU A 128 27.15 -15.22 -9.90
CA LEU A 128 27.65 -13.85 -9.77
C LEU A 128 29.04 -13.76 -9.10
N ASP A 129 29.57 -14.85 -8.56
CA ASP A 129 30.98 -14.95 -8.14
C ASP A 129 31.95 -15.04 -9.33
N LYS A 130 31.40 -14.93 -10.55
CA LYS A 130 32.07 -14.95 -11.83
C LYS A 130 32.71 -16.29 -12.17
N THR A 131 32.25 -17.37 -11.55
CA THR A 131 32.67 -18.74 -11.87
C THR A 131 31.56 -19.53 -12.54
N ILE A 132 31.95 -20.38 -13.47
CA ILE A 132 31.14 -21.50 -13.97
C ILE A 132 31.72 -22.76 -13.37
N ARG A 133 30.89 -23.54 -12.69
CA ARG A 133 31.32 -24.75 -11.97
C ARG A 133 30.62 -25.98 -12.54
N ILE A 134 31.36 -27.06 -12.62
CA ILE A 134 30.89 -28.38 -13.03
C ILE A 134 30.87 -29.29 -11.82
N TRP A 135 29.76 -29.98 -11.65
CA TRP A 135 29.46 -30.80 -10.49
C TRP A 135 29.02 -32.19 -10.95
N ASP A 136 29.23 -33.17 -10.08
CA ASP A 136 28.76 -34.54 -10.24
C ASP A 136 27.86 -34.85 -9.05
N LEU A 137 26.64 -35.35 -9.30
CA LEU A 137 25.68 -35.66 -8.24
C LEU A 137 26.23 -36.68 -7.22
N ARG A 138 27.21 -37.48 -7.63
CA ARG A 138 27.84 -38.53 -6.82
C ARG A 138 28.90 -37.98 -5.86
N ALA A 139 29.40 -36.76 -6.08
CA ALA A 139 30.47 -36.16 -5.29
C ALA A 139 30.13 -34.73 -4.82
N PRO A 140 30.37 -34.36 -3.55
CA PRO A 140 30.01 -33.03 -3.03
C PRO A 140 30.94 -31.92 -3.52
N ASN A 141 32.15 -32.28 -3.95
CA ASN A 141 33.16 -31.32 -4.37
C ASN A 141 32.95 -30.92 -5.83
N CYS A 142 33.16 -29.63 -6.09
CA CYS A 142 33.26 -29.11 -7.44
C CYS A 142 34.37 -29.86 -8.19
N GLN A 143 34.05 -30.45 -9.35
CA GLN A 143 35.08 -31.09 -10.17
C GLN A 143 35.97 -30.03 -10.81
N VAL A 144 35.35 -28.95 -11.29
CA VAL A 144 36.01 -27.93 -12.11
C VAL A 144 35.37 -26.57 -11.91
N GLY A 145 36.18 -25.52 -11.73
CA GLY A 145 35.72 -24.12 -11.75
C GLY A 145 36.42 -23.31 -12.84
N LEU A 146 35.68 -22.91 -13.87
CA LEU A 146 36.12 -21.95 -14.85
C LEU A 146 35.93 -20.53 -14.32
N THR A 147 37.01 -19.76 -14.23
CA THR A 147 36.93 -18.36 -13.80
C THR A 147 36.72 -17.47 -15.01
N ASN A 148 35.67 -16.65 -14.97
CA ASN A 148 35.41 -15.65 -15.98
C ASN A 148 35.68 -14.26 -15.39
N PRO A 149 36.71 -13.52 -15.82
CA PRO A 149 37.08 -12.26 -15.17
C PRO A 149 36.01 -11.16 -15.30
N LEU A 150 35.09 -11.25 -16.29
CA LEU A 150 34.17 -10.17 -16.66
C LEU A 150 32.77 -10.68 -17.07
N GLY A 151 31.73 -10.15 -16.41
CA GLY A 151 30.32 -10.34 -16.76
C GLY A 151 29.54 -11.40 -15.94
N LYS A 152 28.24 -11.53 -16.23
CA LYS A 152 27.33 -12.53 -15.64
C LYS A 152 27.48 -13.86 -16.41
N PRO A 153 27.98 -14.94 -15.79
CA PRO A 153 28.16 -16.20 -16.51
C PRO A 153 26.83 -16.91 -16.74
N VAL A 154 26.58 -17.24 -18.00
CA VAL A 154 25.47 -18.10 -18.43
C VAL A 154 26.05 -19.37 -19.07
N CYS A 155 25.39 -20.50 -18.87
CA CYS A 155 25.89 -21.79 -19.33
C CYS A 155 24.77 -22.76 -19.71
N SER A 156 25.05 -23.64 -20.67
CA SER A 156 24.16 -24.74 -21.06
C SER A 156 24.95 -25.85 -21.72
N PHE A 157 24.53 -27.09 -21.50
CA PHE A 157 25.02 -28.27 -22.22
C PHE A 157 24.45 -28.35 -23.64
N ASP A 158 25.22 -28.98 -24.52
CA ASP A 158 24.74 -29.51 -25.79
C ASP A 158 23.88 -30.78 -25.55
N PRO A 159 23.04 -31.18 -26.51
CA PRO A 159 22.15 -32.34 -26.32
C PRO A 159 22.89 -33.68 -26.16
N ASP A 160 24.14 -33.79 -26.63
CA ASP A 160 24.97 -34.99 -26.47
C ASP A 160 25.78 -35.00 -25.15
N GLY A 161 25.74 -33.91 -24.37
CA GLY A 161 26.46 -33.78 -23.09
C GLY A 161 27.99 -33.78 -23.20
N LEU A 162 28.55 -33.59 -24.40
CA LEU A 162 29.99 -33.59 -24.65
C LEU A 162 30.59 -32.18 -24.62
N ILE A 163 29.77 -31.17 -24.89
CA ILE A 163 30.17 -29.77 -25.05
C ILE A 163 29.28 -28.92 -24.16
N PHE A 164 29.83 -27.83 -23.63
CA PHE A 164 29.01 -26.78 -23.05
C PHE A 164 29.37 -25.42 -23.59
N ALA A 165 28.35 -24.57 -23.69
CA ALA A 165 28.50 -23.17 -24.00
C ALA A 165 28.61 -22.37 -22.71
N ALA A 166 29.52 -21.40 -22.69
CA ALA A 166 29.68 -20.41 -21.64
C ALA A 166 29.63 -19.00 -22.24
N GLY A 167 28.68 -18.18 -21.78
CA GLY A 167 28.60 -16.77 -22.13
C GLY A 167 29.60 -15.96 -21.31
N VAL A 168 30.45 -15.19 -22.00
CA VAL A 168 31.51 -14.37 -21.42
C VAL A 168 31.34 -12.91 -21.84
N GLU A 169 31.51 -11.98 -20.90
CA GLU A 169 31.61 -10.53 -21.16
C GLU A 169 30.41 -9.88 -21.87
N SER A 170 29.23 -10.52 -21.83
CA SER A 170 28.03 -10.11 -22.60
C SER A 170 28.24 -10.01 -24.12
N GLN A 171 29.42 -10.41 -24.63
CA GLN A 171 29.87 -10.14 -26.01
C GLN A 171 30.36 -11.38 -26.74
N ALA A 172 30.59 -12.50 -26.05
CA ALA A 172 31.00 -13.74 -26.70
C ALA A 172 30.38 -14.98 -26.04
N ILE A 173 30.15 -16.01 -26.84
CA ILE A 173 29.87 -17.36 -26.37
C ILE A 173 31.07 -18.23 -26.70
N LYS A 174 31.62 -18.88 -25.68
CA LYS A 174 32.75 -19.79 -25.79
C LYS A 174 32.27 -21.22 -25.62
N LEU A 175 32.73 -22.12 -26.48
CA LEU A 175 32.42 -23.55 -26.42
C LEU A 175 33.61 -24.32 -25.86
N TYR A 176 33.32 -25.23 -24.92
CA TYR A 176 34.31 -26.04 -24.24
C TYR A 176 33.97 -27.51 -24.42
N ASP A 177 35.00 -28.32 -24.62
CA ASP A 177 34.89 -29.78 -24.53
C ASP A 177 34.87 -30.16 -23.05
N LEU A 178 33.87 -30.92 -22.61
CA LEU A 178 33.72 -31.34 -21.23
C LEU A 178 34.92 -32.18 -20.74
N ARG A 179 35.56 -32.97 -21.63
CA ARG A 179 36.68 -33.85 -21.27
C ARG A 179 38.03 -33.15 -21.31
N ALA A 180 38.13 -32.03 -22.02
CA ALA A 180 39.37 -31.30 -22.26
C ALA A 180 39.22 -29.79 -22.02
N PHE A 181 38.41 -29.43 -21.01
CA PHE A 181 38.09 -28.03 -20.68
C PHE A 181 39.33 -27.23 -20.24
N ASP A 182 40.36 -27.92 -19.73
CA ASP A 182 41.64 -27.38 -19.29
C ASP A 182 42.44 -26.78 -20.45
N LYS A 183 42.20 -27.24 -21.68
CA LYS A 183 42.76 -26.67 -22.90
C LYS A 183 42.12 -25.33 -23.29
N GLY A 184 41.09 -24.90 -22.56
CA GLY A 184 40.32 -23.71 -22.87
C GLY A 184 39.26 -23.94 -23.95
N PRO A 185 38.62 -22.87 -24.44
CA PRO A 185 37.54 -22.98 -25.41
C PRO A 185 38.09 -23.37 -26.79
N PHE A 186 37.49 -24.37 -27.43
CA PHE A 186 37.87 -24.76 -28.79
C PHE A 186 37.22 -23.86 -29.86
N ALA A 187 36.14 -23.16 -29.51
CA ALA A 187 35.48 -22.18 -30.36
C ALA A 187 34.99 -20.98 -29.56
N SER A 188 34.98 -19.80 -30.18
CA SER A 188 34.49 -18.56 -29.59
C SER A 188 33.70 -17.77 -30.64
N PHE A 189 32.45 -17.46 -30.34
CA PHE A 189 31.53 -16.76 -31.23
C PHE A 189 31.25 -15.36 -30.69
N GLU A 190 31.57 -14.33 -31.47
CA GLU A 190 31.30 -12.93 -31.10
C GLU A 190 29.83 -12.58 -31.33
N THR A 191 29.18 -12.11 -30.27
CA THR A 191 27.79 -11.68 -30.27
C THR A 191 27.76 -10.15 -30.23
N LYS A 192 27.95 -9.50 -31.37
CA LYS A 192 27.91 -8.02 -31.47
C LYS A 192 26.47 -7.52 -31.37
N PHE A 193 26.07 -7.01 -30.21
CA PHE A 193 24.80 -6.30 -30.02
C PHE A 193 25.01 -4.79 -30.20
N ASN A 194 24.13 -4.13 -30.98
CA ASN A 194 24.26 -2.69 -31.27
C ASN A 194 24.02 -1.79 -30.05
N ARG A 195 23.40 -2.34 -28.99
CA ARG A 195 23.10 -1.66 -27.73
C ARG A 195 23.68 -2.47 -26.59
N ALA A 196 24.14 -1.81 -25.54
CA ALA A 196 24.59 -2.48 -24.32
C ALA A 196 23.42 -3.31 -23.74
N CYS A 197 23.56 -4.63 -23.76
CA CYS A 197 22.65 -5.59 -23.13
C CYS A 197 23.48 -6.70 -22.46
N ASP A 198 22.90 -7.33 -21.45
CA ASP A 198 23.48 -8.47 -20.75
C ASP A 198 22.92 -9.77 -21.32
N LEU A 199 23.76 -10.80 -21.39
CA LEU A 199 23.31 -12.17 -21.64
C LEU A 199 22.53 -12.67 -20.42
N THR A 200 21.30 -13.13 -20.65
CA THR A 200 20.42 -13.68 -19.61
C THR A 200 20.31 -15.20 -19.69
N GLY A 201 20.57 -15.79 -20.86
CA GLY A 201 20.56 -17.24 -21.02
C GLY A 201 21.17 -17.69 -22.34
N VAL A 202 21.64 -18.93 -22.35
CA VAL A 202 22.12 -19.65 -23.54
C VAL A 202 21.48 -21.02 -23.51
N LYS A 203 20.98 -21.50 -24.65
CA LYS A 203 20.42 -22.86 -24.79
C LYS A 203 20.81 -23.45 -26.14
N PHE A 204 21.18 -24.72 -26.18
CA PHE A 204 21.30 -25.45 -27.44
C PHE A 204 19.94 -25.90 -27.94
N SER A 205 19.81 -26.05 -29.25
CA SER A 205 18.71 -26.81 -29.84
C SER A 205 18.87 -28.31 -29.54
N ASN A 206 17.76 -29.04 -29.49
CA ASN A 206 17.78 -30.48 -29.23
C ASN A 206 18.49 -31.27 -30.34
N ASP A 207 18.61 -30.71 -31.55
CA ASP A 207 19.39 -31.31 -32.65
C ASP A 207 20.87 -30.91 -32.65
N GLY A 208 21.29 -30.06 -31.70
CA GLY A 208 22.67 -29.60 -31.53
C GLY A 208 23.15 -28.59 -32.58
N LYS A 209 22.33 -28.23 -33.57
CA LYS A 209 22.75 -27.41 -34.71
C LYS A 209 22.70 -25.91 -34.44
N GLN A 210 21.92 -25.48 -33.44
CA GLN A 210 21.64 -24.08 -33.17
C GLN A 210 21.91 -23.73 -31.71
N ILE A 211 22.30 -22.47 -31.48
CA ILE A 211 22.48 -21.88 -30.14
C ILE A 211 21.56 -20.68 -30.03
N LEU A 212 20.65 -20.70 -29.06
CA LEU A 212 19.78 -19.59 -28.70
C LEU A 212 20.45 -18.72 -27.64
N ILE A 213 20.43 -17.42 -27.89
CA ILE A 213 21.04 -16.40 -27.04
C ILE A 213 19.95 -15.44 -26.56
N SER A 214 19.62 -15.54 -25.29
CA SER A 214 18.69 -14.65 -24.61
C SER A 214 19.44 -13.47 -24.00
N THR A 215 18.87 -12.28 -24.17
CA THR A 215 19.40 -11.05 -23.56
C THR A 215 18.30 -10.32 -22.82
N ASN A 216 18.68 -9.41 -21.92
CA ASN A 216 17.72 -8.48 -21.31
C ASN A 216 17.32 -7.32 -22.26
N GLY A 217 17.81 -7.30 -23.51
CA GLY A 217 17.39 -6.34 -24.50
C GLY A 217 16.06 -6.71 -25.16
N GLY A 218 15.68 -5.95 -26.18
CA GLY A 218 14.54 -6.26 -27.06
C GLY A 218 14.89 -7.18 -28.23
N ILE A 219 16.05 -7.85 -28.18
CA ILE A 219 16.56 -8.71 -29.24
C ILE A 219 17.10 -10.04 -28.67
N ILE A 220 16.65 -11.15 -29.24
CA ILE A 220 17.20 -12.51 -29.04
C ILE A 220 17.80 -12.98 -30.36
N ARG A 221 18.88 -13.77 -30.31
CA ARG A 221 19.51 -14.32 -31.52
C ARG A 221 19.58 -15.83 -31.50
N VAL A 222 19.55 -16.42 -32.68
CA VAL A 222 19.88 -17.82 -32.91
C VAL A 222 21.11 -17.87 -33.80
N LEU A 223 22.13 -18.59 -33.33
CA LEU A 223 23.37 -18.84 -34.05
C LEU A 223 23.42 -20.28 -34.55
N ASN A 224 24.20 -20.53 -35.59
CA ASN A 224 24.63 -21.86 -35.95
C ASN A 224 25.74 -22.33 -34.97
N ALA A 225 25.56 -23.51 -34.38
CA ALA A 225 26.44 -24.03 -33.34
C ALA A 225 27.85 -24.38 -33.82
N PHE A 226 28.05 -24.65 -35.11
CA PHE A 226 29.33 -25.12 -35.66
C PHE A 226 30.26 -23.97 -36.07
N ASN A 227 29.69 -22.90 -36.65
CA ASN A 227 30.47 -21.81 -37.22
C ASN A 227 30.20 -20.45 -36.54
N GLY A 228 29.22 -20.36 -35.63
CA GLY A 228 28.86 -19.14 -34.92
C GLY A 228 28.13 -18.08 -35.75
N SER A 229 27.75 -18.38 -37.00
CA SER A 229 27.04 -17.41 -37.84
C SER A 229 25.64 -17.13 -37.29
N VAL A 230 25.22 -15.86 -37.29
CA VAL A 230 23.86 -15.46 -36.89
C VAL A 230 22.88 -15.96 -37.95
N LEU A 231 22.01 -16.90 -37.57
CA LEU A 231 20.95 -17.40 -38.43
C LEU A 231 19.78 -16.41 -38.44
N HIS A 232 19.28 -16.08 -37.24
CA HIS A 232 18.14 -15.19 -37.08
C HIS A 232 18.32 -14.24 -35.89
N THR A 233 17.73 -13.05 -36.04
CA THR A 233 17.63 -12.04 -34.98
C THR A 233 16.16 -11.74 -34.76
N PHE A 234 15.62 -12.16 -33.61
CA PHE A 234 14.22 -11.99 -33.27
C PHE A 234 14.00 -10.68 -32.52
N SER A 235 13.07 -9.88 -33.02
CA SER A 235 12.66 -8.60 -32.46
C SER A 235 11.13 -8.43 -32.52
N GLY A 236 10.62 -7.39 -31.84
CA GLY A 236 9.18 -7.09 -31.83
C GLY A 236 8.39 -7.87 -30.78
N TYR A 237 9.04 -8.40 -29.74
CA TYR A 237 8.42 -8.63 -28.43
C TYR A 237 8.74 -7.42 -27.54
N ASN A 238 7.87 -7.12 -26.57
CA ASN A 238 8.08 -5.96 -25.70
C ASN A 238 9.07 -6.32 -24.58
N ASN A 239 10.13 -5.52 -24.42
CA ASN A 239 11.04 -5.59 -23.29
C ASN A 239 11.67 -4.21 -23.02
N SER A 240 10.82 -3.20 -22.90
CA SER A 240 11.23 -1.81 -22.73
C SER A 240 12.00 -1.58 -21.43
N LYS A 241 11.66 -2.32 -20.37
CA LYS A 241 12.24 -2.19 -19.03
C LYS A 241 13.57 -2.92 -18.85
N GLY A 242 13.99 -3.70 -19.85
CA GLY A 242 15.22 -4.49 -19.75
C GLY A 242 15.12 -5.65 -18.76
N THR A 243 13.96 -6.30 -18.71
CA THR A 243 13.70 -7.43 -17.81
C THR A 243 14.39 -8.69 -18.34
N SER A 244 14.80 -9.60 -17.46
CA SER A 244 15.28 -10.91 -17.87
C SER A 244 14.10 -11.78 -18.30
N LEU A 245 13.93 -11.94 -19.60
CA LEU A 245 12.92 -12.81 -20.21
C LEU A 245 13.57 -14.13 -20.60
N GLU A 246 12.85 -15.23 -20.38
CA GLU A 246 13.28 -16.55 -20.86
C GLU A 246 12.79 -16.83 -22.27
N ALA A 247 13.60 -17.59 -22.98
CA ALA A 247 13.25 -18.19 -24.26
C ALA A 247 13.59 -19.68 -24.25
N CYS A 248 12.88 -20.44 -25.07
CA CYS A 248 13.14 -21.86 -25.25
C CYS A 248 12.87 -22.30 -26.69
N PHE A 249 13.55 -23.38 -27.09
CA PHE A 249 13.22 -24.11 -28.30
C PHE A 249 12.02 -25.03 -28.06
N THR A 250 11.31 -25.35 -29.13
CA THR A 250 10.48 -26.55 -29.17
C THR A 250 11.33 -27.83 -29.19
N PRO A 251 10.77 -28.97 -28.76
CA PRO A 251 11.50 -30.24 -28.74
C PRO A 251 12.04 -30.69 -30.10
N ASP A 252 11.40 -30.27 -31.19
CA ASP A 252 11.82 -30.53 -32.57
C ASP A 252 12.81 -29.49 -33.13
N SER A 253 13.18 -28.49 -32.34
CA SER A 253 14.10 -27.40 -32.70
C SER A 253 13.67 -26.52 -33.87
N GLN A 254 12.40 -26.58 -34.29
CA GLN A 254 11.87 -25.83 -35.44
C GLN A 254 11.32 -24.44 -35.07
N PHE A 255 11.05 -24.22 -33.78
CA PHE A 255 10.46 -22.98 -33.31
C PHE A 255 11.14 -22.50 -32.03
N VAL A 256 11.14 -21.18 -31.86
CA VAL A 256 11.59 -20.50 -30.65
C VAL A 256 10.42 -19.73 -30.06
N MET A 257 10.22 -19.91 -28.76
CA MET A 257 9.22 -19.18 -28.00
C MET A 257 9.91 -18.21 -27.05
N ILE A 258 9.39 -16.99 -26.97
CA ILE A 258 9.96 -15.90 -26.17
C ILE A 258 8.82 -15.30 -25.34
N GLY A 259 9.02 -15.22 -24.02
CA GLY A 259 8.14 -14.46 -23.14
C GLY A 259 8.31 -12.96 -23.34
N SER A 260 7.24 -12.19 -23.21
CA SER A 260 7.26 -10.73 -23.40
C SER A 260 6.78 -10.00 -22.15
N GLU A 261 7.15 -8.72 -22.05
CA GLU A 261 6.75 -7.83 -20.96
C GLU A 261 5.23 -7.59 -20.94
N ASP A 262 4.57 -7.71 -22.09
CA ASP A 262 3.12 -7.56 -22.26
C ASP A 262 2.30 -8.79 -21.83
N GLY A 263 2.94 -9.79 -21.20
CA GLY A 263 2.25 -11.01 -20.75
C GLY A 263 1.94 -12.02 -21.86
N ARG A 264 2.48 -11.81 -23.08
CA ARG A 264 2.27 -12.71 -24.22
C ARG A 264 3.50 -13.55 -24.50
N VAL A 265 3.29 -14.72 -25.09
CA VAL A 265 4.36 -15.57 -25.62
C VAL A 265 4.38 -15.42 -27.13
N HIS A 266 5.50 -14.95 -27.67
CA HIS A 266 5.68 -14.85 -29.12
C HIS A 266 6.45 -16.07 -29.64
N VAL A 267 6.04 -16.57 -30.80
CA VAL A 267 6.61 -17.77 -31.42
C VAL A 267 7.19 -17.41 -32.78
N TRP A 268 8.42 -17.84 -33.06
CA TRP A 268 9.09 -17.70 -34.34
C TRP A 268 9.52 -19.05 -34.90
N SER A 269 9.55 -19.14 -36.22
CA SER A 269 10.16 -20.26 -36.94
C SER A 269 11.68 -20.07 -37.00
N THR A 270 12.44 -21.12 -36.71
CA THR A 270 13.91 -21.13 -36.80
C THR A 270 14.42 -21.31 -38.22
N GLU A 271 13.56 -21.73 -39.15
CA GLU A 271 13.93 -21.92 -40.57
C GLU A 271 13.74 -20.63 -41.37
N SER A 272 12.60 -19.96 -41.17
CA SER A 272 12.26 -18.73 -41.91
C SER A 272 12.65 -17.45 -41.19
N GLY A 273 12.83 -17.51 -39.87
CA GLY A 273 13.02 -16.33 -39.02
C GLY A 273 11.73 -15.52 -38.79
N MET A 274 10.58 -15.96 -39.31
CA MET A 274 9.33 -15.23 -39.28
C MET A 274 8.53 -15.50 -38.00
N LYS A 275 7.79 -14.48 -37.53
CA LYS A 275 6.87 -14.61 -36.39
C LYS A 275 5.64 -15.42 -36.82
N VAL A 276 5.40 -16.54 -36.16
CA VAL A 276 4.35 -17.52 -36.50
C VAL A 276 3.05 -17.23 -35.76
N ALA A 277 3.14 -16.98 -34.46
CA ALA A 277 2.01 -16.79 -33.56
C ALA A 277 2.36 -15.87 -32.39
N VAL A 278 1.32 -15.29 -31.80
CA VAL A 278 1.36 -14.61 -30.51
C VAL A 278 0.30 -15.26 -29.63
N LEU A 279 0.73 -15.90 -28.56
CA LEU A 279 -0.12 -16.66 -27.65
C LEU A 279 -0.43 -15.79 -26.44
N ASP A 280 -1.72 -15.61 -26.17
CA ASP A 280 -2.20 -14.86 -25.01
C ASP A 280 -2.52 -15.84 -23.87
N GLY A 281 -1.63 -15.88 -22.88
CA GLY A 281 -1.76 -16.71 -21.69
C GLY A 281 -2.57 -16.07 -20.57
N LYS A 282 -3.12 -14.85 -20.79
CA LYS A 282 -3.72 -14.01 -19.75
C LYS A 282 -2.76 -13.72 -18.58
N HIS A 283 -1.46 -13.63 -18.84
CA HIS A 283 -0.51 -13.17 -17.83
C HIS A 283 -0.71 -11.67 -17.63
N SER A 284 -0.71 -11.25 -16.37
CA SER A 284 -0.90 -9.85 -16.00
C SER A 284 0.41 -9.04 -16.07
N GLY A 285 1.56 -9.71 -16.13
CA GLY A 285 2.87 -9.05 -16.18
C GLY A 285 3.90 -9.82 -17.01
N PRO A 286 5.19 -9.43 -16.90
CA PRO A 286 6.26 -10.00 -17.71
C PRO A 286 6.41 -11.51 -17.46
N ILE A 287 6.53 -12.27 -18.55
CA ILE A 287 6.80 -13.71 -18.49
C ILE A 287 8.29 -13.90 -18.21
N ASN A 288 8.61 -14.22 -16.96
CA ASN A 288 10.00 -14.37 -16.53
C ASN A 288 10.55 -15.77 -16.83
N THR A 289 9.71 -16.79 -16.83
CA THR A 289 10.12 -18.17 -17.11
C THR A 289 9.21 -18.83 -18.13
N LEU A 290 9.83 -19.60 -19.02
CA LEU A 290 9.18 -20.24 -20.16
C LEU A 290 9.90 -21.53 -20.54
N GLN A 291 9.18 -22.65 -20.50
CA GLN A 291 9.72 -23.95 -20.90
C GLN A 291 8.70 -24.81 -21.60
N PHE A 292 9.14 -25.51 -22.64
CA PHE A 292 8.33 -26.49 -23.36
C PHE A 292 8.53 -27.88 -22.76
N ASN A 293 7.47 -28.67 -22.71
CA ASN A 293 7.51 -30.04 -22.22
C ASN A 293 8.25 -30.95 -23.22
N PRO A 294 9.24 -31.74 -22.78
CA PRO A 294 10.06 -32.53 -23.71
C PRO A 294 9.31 -33.65 -24.43
N ARG A 295 8.16 -34.11 -23.90
CA ARG A 295 7.40 -35.26 -24.44
C ARG A 295 6.03 -34.88 -24.97
N TYR A 296 5.33 -33.99 -24.26
CA TYR A 296 3.96 -33.60 -24.61
C TYR A 296 3.93 -32.23 -25.29
N MET A 297 2.92 -32.00 -26.12
CA MET A 297 2.70 -30.72 -26.81
C MET A 297 2.08 -29.69 -25.84
N THR A 298 2.82 -29.36 -24.79
CA THR A 298 2.44 -28.41 -23.74
C THR A 298 3.65 -27.58 -23.36
N PHE A 299 3.41 -26.39 -22.83
CA PHE A 299 4.48 -25.55 -22.27
C PHE A 299 3.98 -24.85 -21.02
N ALA A 300 4.90 -24.51 -20.14
CA ALA A 300 4.65 -23.73 -18.94
C ALA A 300 5.25 -22.34 -19.10
N SER A 301 4.49 -21.33 -18.66
CA SER A 301 4.95 -19.95 -18.55
C SER A 301 4.50 -19.39 -17.21
N ALA A 302 5.32 -18.57 -16.59
CA ALA A 302 4.95 -17.91 -15.33
C ALA A 302 5.34 -16.43 -15.32
N CYS A 303 4.50 -15.63 -14.68
CA CYS A 303 4.69 -14.21 -14.47
C CYS A 303 4.63 -13.86 -12.98
N THR A 304 5.02 -12.63 -12.64
CA THR A 304 4.81 -12.07 -11.30
C THR A 304 3.38 -11.53 -11.21
N ASN A 305 2.58 -11.99 -10.25
CA ASN A 305 1.26 -11.41 -10.00
C ASN A 305 1.42 -9.94 -9.53
N MET A 306 1.08 -8.99 -10.40
CA MET A 306 1.01 -7.56 -10.07
C MET A 306 -0.45 -7.08 -10.00
N LEU A 307 -0.67 -5.93 -9.35
CA LEU A 307 -1.92 -5.15 -9.54
C LEU A 307 -1.93 -4.67 -10.98
N VAL A 308 -2.92 -5.12 -11.75
CA VAL A 308 -2.99 -4.87 -13.19
C VAL A 308 -4.41 -4.49 -13.55
N LEU A 309 -4.52 -3.56 -14.50
CA LEU A 309 -5.80 -3.17 -15.08
C LEU A 309 -6.38 -4.35 -15.86
N ASP A 310 -7.55 -4.81 -15.48
CA ASP A 310 -8.26 -5.87 -16.20
C ASP A 310 -9.04 -5.30 -17.39
N SER A 311 -9.89 -4.30 -17.13
CA SER A 311 -10.65 -3.60 -18.16
C SER A 311 -10.87 -2.12 -17.82
N TYR A 312 -11.08 -1.30 -18.84
CA TYR A 312 -11.50 0.10 -18.70
C TYR A 312 -12.61 0.42 -19.70
N ARG A 313 -13.44 1.41 -19.37
CA ARG A 313 -14.49 1.93 -20.27
C ARG A 313 -14.46 3.45 -20.26
N GLU A 314 -14.75 4.03 -21.41
CA GLU A 314 -14.95 5.47 -21.53
C GLU A 314 -16.41 5.83 -21.17
N PRO A 315 -16.65 7.00 -20.54
CA PRO A 315 -18.00 7.47 -20.22
C PRO A 315 -18.85 7.60 -21.49
N ALA A 316 -20.07 7.06 -21.46
CA ALA A 316 -20.98 7.10 -22.60
C ALA A 316 -22.13 8.10 -22.37
N TYR A 317 -22.73 8.08 -21.19
CA TYR A 317 -23.82 8.96 -20.77
C TYR A 317 -23.49 9.62 -19.42
N SER A 318 -24.51 9.94 -18.63
CA SER A 318 -24.34 10.43 -17.27
C SER A 318 -23.94 9.28 -16.33
N TRP A 319 -23.19 9.60 -15.29
CA TRP A 319 -22.62 8.61 -14.38
C TRP A 319 -23.66 7.68 -13.76
N ASP A 320 -24.89 8.14 -13.53
CA ASP A 320 -25.99 7.37 -12.95
C ASP A 320 -26.57 6.32 -13.91
N LYS A 321 -26.63 6.65 -15.21
CA LYS A 321 -27.16 5.75 -16.25
C LYS A 321 -26.15 4.69 -16.65
N ASP A 322 -24.87 5.05 -16.67
CA ASP A 322 -23.79 4.14 -17.01
C ASP A 322 -23.48 3.13 -15.88
N TYR A 323 -23.87 3.45 -14.64
CA TYR A 323 -23.39 2.77 -13.44
C TYR A 323 -23.63 1.26 -13.47
N ASP A 324 -24.89 0.82 -13.55
CA ASP A 324 -25.23 -0.61 -13.51
C ASP A 324 -24.75 -1.35 -14.78
N GLN A 325 -24.87 -0.71 -15.94
CA GLN A 325 -24.49 -1.31 -17.22
C GLN A 325 -22.98 -1.58 -17.30
N PHE A 326 -22.16 -0.75 -16.65
CA PHE A 326 -20.71 -0.89 -16.69
C PHE A 326 -20.17 -1.69 -15.52
N LEU A 327 -20.77 -1.55 -14.33
CA LEU A 327 -20.27 -2.17 -13.10
C LEU A 327 -20.69 -3.63 -12.95
N LEU A 328 -21.99 -3.94 -13.08
CA LEU A 328 -22.50 -5.28 -12.76
C LEU A 328 -21.84 -6.40 -13.58
N PRO A 329 -21.58 -6.24 -14.90
CA PRO A 329 -20.89 -7.27 -15.68
C PRO A 329 -19.44 -7.55 -15.26
N LEU A 330 -18.81 -6.66 -14.48
CA LEU A 330 -17.45 -6.83 -13.97
C LEU A 330 -17.40 -7.59 -12.64
N LEU A 331 -18.53 -7.73 -11.95
CA LEU A 331 -18.63 -8.46 -10.69
C LEU A 331 -18.69 -9.95 -10.98
N THR A 332 -17.64 -10.70 -10.62
CA THR A 332 -17.66 -12.16 -10.71
C THR A 332 -17.97 -12.77 -9.34
N PRO A 333 -18.74 -13.87 -9.25
CA PRO A 333 -19.14 -14.45 -7.97
C PRO A 333 -17.98 -15.12 -7.21
N GLN A 334 -16.83 -15.34 -7.84
CA GLN A 334 -15.72 -16.09 -7.27
C GLN A 334 -14.41 -15.30 -7.14
N GLU A 335 -14.25 -14.17 -7.82
CA GLU A 335 -13.01 -13.38 -7.77
C GLU A 335 -13.26 -11.95 -7.23
N PRO A 336 -12.56 -11.54 -6.16
CA PRO A 336 -12.58 -10.15 -5.69
C PRO A 336 -11.94 -9.21 -6.71
N CYS A 337 -12.38 -7.95 -6.74
CA CYS A 337 -11.79 -6.93 -7.60
C CYS A 337 -11.92 -5.52 -7.00
N TYR A 338 -11.17 -4.57 -7.54
CA TYR A 338 -11.35 -3.14 -7.27
C TYR A 338 -11.91 -2.46 -8.51
N ILE A 339 -12.88 -1.59 -8.30
CA ILE A 339 -13.49 -0.78 -9.37
C ILE A 339 -13.36 0.68 -8.96
N LEU A 340 -12.82 1.49 -9.87
CA LEU A 340 -12.76 2.95 -9.75
C LEU A 340 -13.79 3.52 -10.72
N TYR A 341 -14.87 4.06 -10.19
CA TYR A 341 -15.97 4.60 -11.00
C TYR A 341 -15.97 6.13 -10.94
N ARG A 342 -15.91 6.79 -12.09
CA ARG A 342 -15.83 8.25 -12.16
C ARG A 342 -17.22 8.87 -12.03
N LEU A 343 -17.36 9.88 -11.17
CA LEU A 343 -18.55 10.71 -11.08
C LEU A 343 -18.46 11.92 -12.01
N ASP A 344 -19.62 12.45 -12.38
CA ASP A 344 -19.70 13.73 -13.10
C ASP A 344 -19.48 14.94 -12.16
N SER A 345 -19.34 14.72 -10.85
CA SER A 345 -19.01 15.75 -9.87
C SER A 345 -17.50 16.04 -9.82
N HIS A 346 -17.16 17.24 -9.34
CA HIS A 346 -15.79 17.76 -9.33
C HIS A 346 -15.40 18.32 -7.96
N ASN A 347 -14.11 18.20 -7.64
CA ASN A 347 -13.47 18.83 -6.50
C ASN A 347 -12.24 19.64 -6.94
N ALA A 348 -11.50 20.20 -5.98
CA ALA A 348 -10.32 21.02 -6.25
C ALA A 348 -9.19 20.29 -7.02
N GLN A 349 -9.18 18.95 -7.05
CA GLN A 349 -8.17 18.12 -7.71
C GLN A 349 -8.64 17.59 -9.07
N GLY A 350 -9.93 17.64 -9.40
CA GLY A 350 -10.48 17.15 -10.67
C GLY A 350 -11.85 16.48 -10.51
N HIS A 351 -12.10 15.44 -11.29
CA HIS A 351 -13.29 14.60 -11.12
C HIS A 351 -13.24 13.83 -9.80
N GLU A 352 -14.41 13.64 -9.20
CA GLU A 352 -14.60 12.78 -8.04
C GLU A 352 -14.83 11.33 -8.48
N TRP A 353 -14.46 10.38 -7.61
CA TRP A 353 -14.51 8.95 -7.90
C TRP A 353 -15.14 8.18 -6.74
N ILE A 354 -15.85 7.11 -7.07
CA ILE A 354 -16.26 6.06 -6.14
C ILE A 354 -15.21 4.96 -6.20
N PHE A 355 -14.63 4.62 -5.06
CA PHE A 355 -13.77 3.46 -4.91
C PHE A 355 -14.60 2.28 -4.41
N ILE A 356 -14.66 1.20 -5.20
CA ILE A 356 -15.50 0.05 -4.93
C ILE A 356 -14.62 -1.17 -4.72
N ALA A 357 -14.75 -1.81 -3.56
CA ALA A 357 -14.09 -3.07 -3.24
C ALA A 357 -15.10 -4.21 -3.25
N TRP A 358 -15.03 -5.03 -4.30
CA TRP A 358 -15.83 -6.25 -4.44
C TRP A 358 -15.09 -7.43 -3.84
N SER A 359 -15.69 -8.12 -2.88
CA SER A 359 -15.09 -9.32 -2.26
C SER A 359 -16.17 -10.31 -1.85
N PRO A 360 -16.66 -11.16 -2.77
CA PRO A 360 -17.77 -12.05 -2.50
C PRO A 360 -17.36 -13.13 -1.49
N ASP A 361 -18.31 -13.54 -0.65
CA ASP A 361 -18.02 -14.46 0.46
C ASP A 361 -17.54 -15.85 0.00
N GLN A 362 -17.97 -16.27 -1.19
CA GLN A 362 -17.59 -17.52 -1.83
C GLN A 362 -16.14 -17.52 -2.36
N SER A 363 -15.48 -16.36 -2.43
CA SER A 363 -14.09 -16.28 -2.88
C SER A 363 -13.14 -17.01 -1.92
N PRO A 364 -12.08 -17.65 -2.45
CA PRO A 364 -11.03 -18.25 -1.62
C PRO A 364 -10.46 -17.24 -0.62
N VAL A 365 -10.30 -17.66 0.65
CA VAL A 365 -9.81 -16.80 1.75
C VAL A 365 -8.53 -16.05 1.37
N ARG A 366 -7.62 -16.72 0.65
CA ARG A 366 -6.39 -16.12 0.16
C ARG A 366 -6.63 -14.90 -0.73
N GLN A 367 -7.57 -14.96 -1.67
CA GLN A 367 -7.88 -13.81 -2.53
C GLN A 367 -8.48 -12.68 -1.71
N LYS A 368 -9.45 -12.99 -0.84
CA LYS A 368 -10.04 -11.99 0.07
C LYS A 368 -8.99 -11.28 0.92
N MET A 369 -8.00 -12.01 1.45
CA MET A 369 -6.89 -11.42 2.20
C MET A 369 -6.02 -10.50 1.35
N VAL A 370 -5.66 -10.91 0.11
CA VAL A 370 -4.84 -10.07 -0.77
C VAL A 370 -5.57 -8.78 -1.15
N TYR A 371 -6.85 -8.85 -1.51
CA TYR A 371 -7.66 -7.68 -1.85
C TYR A 371 -8.09 -6.85 -0.62
N ALA A 372 -8.10 -7.42 0.59
CA ALA A 372 -8.26 -6.62 1.80
C ALA A 372 -6.97 -5.85 2.13
N ALA A 373 -5.82 -6.53 2.05
CA ALA A 373 -4.52 -5.99 2.43
C ALA A 373 -3.98 -4.95 1.44
N THR A 374 -4.25 -5.11 0.14
CA THR A 374 -3.74 -4.18 -0.90
C THR A 374 -4.63 -2.95 -1.11
N ARG A 375 -5.82 -2.90 -0.49
CA ARG A 375 -6.83 -1.84 -0.70
C ARG A 375 -6.30 -0.45 -0.36
N ALA A 376 -5.68 -0.32 0.82
CA ALA A 376 -5.15 0.97 1.28
C ALA A 376 -4.01 1.48 0.39
N THR A 377 -3.14 0.57 -0.06
CA THR A 377 -2.05 0.88 -0.98
C THR A 377 -2.58 1.40 -2.30
N LEU A 378 -3.55 0.72 -2.91
CA LEU A 378 -4.16 1.15 -4.17
C LEU A 378 -4.81 2.53 -4.05
N LYS A 379 -5.58 2.79 -2.98
CA LYS A 379 -6.19 4.11 -2.74
C LYS A 379 -5.15 5.22 -2.61
N LYS A 380 -4.02 4.93 -1.94
CA LYS A 380 -2.93 5.90 -1.79
C LYS A 380 -2.26 6.20 -3.13
N GLU A 381 -1.99 5.17 -3.95
CA GLU A 381 -1.41 5.31 -5.29
C GLU A 381 -2.34 6.06 -6.26
N PHE A 382 -3.66 5.84 -6.18
CA PHE A 382 -4.65 6.57 -6.99
C PHE A 382 -4.78 8.04 -6.58
N GLY A 383 -4.59 8.34 -5.30
CA GLY A 383 -4.73 9.67 -4.73
C GLY A 383 -6.06 9.83 -3.99
N GLY A 384 -6.02 9.70 -2.66
CA GLY A 384 -7.23 9.72 -1.83
C GLY A 384 -8.06 11.00 -1.92
N GLY A 385 -7.50 12.12 -2.39
CA GLY A 385 -8.26 13.35 -2.61
C GLY A 385 -9.19 13.30 -3.84
N HIS A 386 -9.05 12.33 -4.74
CA HIS A 386 -9.99 12.10 -5.83
C HIS A 386 -11.18 11.22 -5.42
N ILE A 387 -11.04 10.44 -4.34
CA ILE A 387 -12.04 9.48 -3.90
C ILE A 387 -13.02 10.19 -2.97
N LYS A 388 -14.29 10.23 -3.38
CA LYS A 388 -15.38 10.81 -2.59
C LYS A 388 -16.01 9.78 -1.68
N ASP A 389 -16.39 8.65 -2.26
CA ASP A 389 -17.12 7.58 -1.58
C ASP A 389 -16.37 6.26 -1.70
N GLU A 390 -16.42 5.46 -0.64
CA GLU A 390 -15.83 4.13 -0.58
C GLU A 390 -16.93 3.10 -0.30
N MET A 391 -17.11 2.18 -1.24
CA MET A 391 -18.08 1.09 -1.16
C MET A 391 -17.35 -0.24 -0.97
N PHE A 392 -17.91 -1.09 -0.11
CA PHE A 392 -17.51 -2.48 0.02
C PHE A 392 -18.76 -3.34 -0.12
N GLY A 393 -18.69 -4.37 -0.98
CA GLY A 393 -19.81 -5.26 -1.22
C GLY A 393 -19.38 -6.71 -1.33
N THR A 394 -20.22 -7.60 -0.81
CA THR A 394 -20.05 -9.05 -0.94
C THR A 394 -21.13 -9.69 -1.81
N VAL A 395 -22.25 -8.98 -2.02
CA VAL A 395 -23.32 -9.34 -2.96
C VAL A 395 -23.59 -8.21 -3.95
N GLU A 396 -24.07 -8.56 -5.15
CA GLU A 396 -24.30 -7.58 -6.23
C GLU A 396 -25.28 -6.47 -5.80
N ASP A 397 -26.25 -6.80 -4.95
CA ASP A 397 -27.22 -5.85 -4.38
C ASP A 397 -26.59 -4.74 -3.52
N ASP A 398 -25.40 -4.96 -2.96
CA ASP A 398 -24.67 -3.94 -2.19
C ASP A 398 -24.08 -2.88 -3.12
N LEU A 399 -23.68 -3.30 -4.33
CA LEU A 399 -22.89 -2.50 -5.25
C LEU A 399 -23.67 -1.95 -6.43
N CYS A 400 -24.86 -2.47 -6.72
CA CYS A 400 -25.75 -1.91 -7.74
C CYS A 400 -26.10 -0.44 -7.42
N PHE A 401 -26.62 0.29 -8.40
CA PHE A 401 -26.95 1.70 -8.25
C PHE A 401 -27.90 1.94 -7.08
N GLN A 402 -28.90 1.06 -6.91
CA GLN A 402 -29.79 1.10 -5.75
C GLN A 402 -29.06 0.84 -4.41
N GLY A 403 -28.06 -0.05 -4.41
CA GLY A 403 -27.16 -0.29 -3.28
C GLY A 403 -26.36 0.96 -2.92
N TYR A 404 -25.81 1.65 -3.91
CA TYR A 404 -25.13 2.93 -3.72
C TYR A 404 -26.04 4.02 -3.13
N LEU A 405 -27.27 4.16 -3.63
CA LEU A 405 -28.25 5.10 -3.06
C LEU A 405 -28.59 4.77 -1.59
N ARG A 406 -28.71 3.48 -1.24
CA ARG A 406 -28.89 3.03 0.14
C ARG A 406 -27.69 3.33 1.03
N HIS A 407 -26.48 3.22 0.50
CA HIS A 407 -25.27 3.59 1.22
C HIS A 407 -25.26 5.10 1.53
N MET A 408 -25.54 5.95 0.54
CA MET A 408 -25.64 7.39 0.75
C MET A 408 -26.69 7.77 1.79
N SER A 409 -27.87 7.12 1.77
CA SER A 409 -28.92 7.38 2.77
C SER A 409 -28.55 6.90 4.18
N SER A 410 -27.80 5.79 4.28
CA SER A 410 -27.24 5.31 5.55
C SER A 410 -26.21 6.29 6.13
N CYS A 411 -25.35 6.88 5.31
CA CYS A 411 -24.36 7.87 5.75
C CYS A 411 -25.00 9.17 6.27
N CYS A 412 -26.18 9.53 5.75
CA CYS A 412 -26.98 10.66 6.23
C CYS A 412 -27.86 10.33 7.45
N SER A 413 -27.95 9.06 7.86
CA SER A 413 -28.78 8.64 8.99
C SER A 413 -28.09 8.93 10.32
N PRO A 414 -28.85 9.24 11.39
CA PRO A 414 -28.27 9.54 12.70
C PRO A 414 -27.49 8.34 13.23
N ALA A 415 -26.29 8.61 13.75
CA ALA A 415 -25.45 7.58 14.35
C ALA A 415 -26.15 6.95 15.58
N PRO A 416 -26.03 5.63 15.77
CA PRO A 416 -26.60 4.98 16.94
C PRO A 416 -25.87 5.46 18.21
N LEU A 417 -26.60 6.16 19.07
CA LEU A 417 -26.11 6.59 20.39
C LEU A 417 -26.52 5.58 21.47
N THR A 418 -25.66 5.40 22.46
CA THR A 418 -25.95 4.58 23.65
C THR A 418 -26.94 5.28 24.59
N ALA A 419 -27.63 4.50 25.44
CA ALA A 419 -28.58 5.07 26.41
C ALA A 419 -27.90 6.07 27.37
N ALA A 420 -26.68 5.79 27.80
CA ALA A 420 -25.90 6.69 28.66
C ALA A 420 -25.56 8.02 27.96
N GLU A 421 -25.22 7.99 26.66
CA GLU A 421 -24.96 9.20 25.88
C GLU A 421 -26.24 10.04 25.71
N GLN A 422 -27.37 9.39 25.48
CA GLN A 422 -28.68 10.07 25.39
C GLN A 422 -29.07 10.71 26.72
N GLU A 423 -28.85 10.04 27.85
CA GLU A 423 -29.09 10.59 29.19
C GLU A 423 -28.18 11.78 29.48
N LEU A 424 -26.89 11.69 29.16
CA LEU A 424 -25.93 12.78 29.37
C LEU A 424 -26.30 14.01 28.52
N GLN A 425 -26.83 13.79 27.32
CA GLN A 425 -27.36 14.86 26.47
C GLN A 425 -28.63 15.49 27.06
N ARG A 426 -29.52 14.71 27.71
CA ARG A 426 -30.71 15.23 28.42
C ARG A 426 -30.36 15.99 29.69
N ILE A 427 -29.38 15.52 30.46
CA ILE A 427 -28.91 16.18 31.68
C ILE A 427 -28.29 17.53 31.34
N ARG A 428 -27.48 17.62 30.27
CA ARG A 428 -26.94 18.89 29.75
C ARG A 428 -28.03 19.93 29.46
N VAL A 429 -29.22 19.50 29.06
CA VAL A 429 -30.36 20.39 28.76
C VAL A 429 -31.12 20.81 30.03
N THR A 430 -31.06 20.04 31.13
CA THR A 430 -32.02 20.16 32.25
C THR A 430 -31.51 20.89 33.49
N GLU A 431 -30.21 20.90 33.82
CA GLU A 431 -29.82 21.42 35.14
C GLU A 431 -29.99 22.95 35.26
N VAL A 432 -30.59 23.37 36.38
CA VAL A 432 -30.60 24.71 37.02
C VAL A 432 -31.48 25.83 36.40
N LYS A 433 -32.55 26.19 37.14
CA LYS A 433 -33.31 27.46 37.08
C LYS A 433 -33.29 28.13 38.45
N ILE A 434 -33.25 29.45 38.55
CA ILE A 434 -33.43 30.17 39.84
C ILE A 434 -34.89 30.00 40.31
N LYS A 435 -35.10 29.33 41.46
CA LYS A 435 -36.45 29.04 41.99
C LYS A 435 -36.90 29.94 43.14
N GLN A 436 -36.01 30.69 43.82
CA GLN A 436 -36.41 31.49 44.98
C GLN A 436 -36.84 32.92 44.59
N GLU A 437 -38.10 33.28 44.92
CA GLU A 437 -38.70 34.59 44.60
C GLU A 437 -37.96 35.80 45.21
N GLU A 438 -37.29 35.62 46.36
CA GLU A 438 -36.56 36.70 47.03
C GLU A 438 -35.31 37.12 46.26
N ALA A 439 -34.55 36.16 45.72
CA ALA A 439 -33.39 36.44 44.88
C ALA A 439 -33.80 37.15 43.57
N LYS A 440 -34.93 36.75 42.99
CA LYS A 440 -35.51 37.41 41.80
C LYS A 440 -35.92 38.86 42.09
N ARG A 441 -36.57 39.12 43.22
CA ARG A 441 -36.92 40.47 43.66
C ARG A 441 -35.68 41.34 43.91
N ALA A 442 -34.63 40.79 44.50
CA ALA A 442 -33.36 41.50 44.70
C ALA A 442 -32.73 41.90 43.36
N LEU A 443 -32.68 40.99 42.37
CA LEU A 443 -32.18 41.29 41.02
C LEU A 443 -33.00 42.40 40.33
N GLN A 444 -34.33 42.40 40.50
CA GLN A 444 -35.18 43.49 40.00
C GLN A 444 -34.90 44.83 40.70
N GLN A 445 -34.66 44.83 42.02
CA GLN A 445 -34.30 46.04 42.77
C GLN A 445 -32.92 46.58 42.36
N LEU A 446 -31.98 45.70 42.04
CA LEU A 446 -30.66 46.05 41.51
C LEU A 446 -30.77 46.68 40.12
N LYS A 447 -31.64 46.15 39.24
CA LYS A 447 -31.96 46.77 37.94
C LYS A 447 -32.52 48.19 38.08
N GLN A 448 -33.37 48.40 39.07
CA GLN A 448 -33.92 49.73 39.40
C GLN A 448 -32.92 50.63 40.15
N ARG A 449 -31.67 50.18 40.38
CA ARG A 449 -30.62 50.86 41.14
C ARG A 449 -31.03 51.28 42.56
N ARG A 450 -31.99 50.57 43.16
CA ARG A 450 -32.42 50.81 44.55
C ARG A 450 -31.46 50.21 45.57
N ILE A 451 -30.77 49.14 45.17
CA ILE A 451 -29.70 48.50 45.92
C ILE A 451 -28.44 48.48 45.05
N ASN A 452 -27.27 48.49 45.69
CA ASN A 452 -25.98 48.47 45.00
C ASN A 452 -25.22 47.15 45.18
N TYR A 453 -25.74 46.23 46.00
CA TYR A 453 -25.07 44.98 46.32
C TYR A 453 -26.08 43.85 46.57
N ILE A 454 -25.79 42.66 46.03
CA ILE A 454 -26.50 41.40 46.30
C ILE A 454 -25.46 40.33 46.62
N GLN A 455 -25.70 39.55 47.67
CA GLN A 455 -24.96 38.32 47.93
C GLN A 455 -25.89 37.11 47.85
N LEU A 456 -25.50 36.11 47.08
CA LEU A 456 -26.23 34.85 46.90
C LEU A 456 -25.38 33.67 47.41
N ARG A 457 -26.06 32.65 47.92
CA ARG A 457 -25.48 31.35 48.28
C ARG A 457 -26.20 30.23 47.53
N LEU A 458 -25.55 29.10 47.36
CA LEU A 458 -26.18 27.88 46.85
C LEU A 458 -26.50 26.98 48.03
N ASP A 459 -27.78 26.65 48.21
CA ASP A 459 -28.19 25.58 49.11
C ASP A 459 -27.93 24.24 48.41
N VAL A 460 -26.92 23.50 48.89
CA VAL A 460 -26.47 22.23 48.30
C VAL A 460 -27.48 21.10 48.52
N GLU A 461 -28.31 21.17 49.56
CA GLU A 461 -29.31 20.13 49.85
C GLU A 461 -30.56 20.33 49.00
N LYS A 462 -30.98 21.59 48.81
CA LYS A 462 -32.16 21.93 47.98
C LYS A 462 -31.83 22.17 46.50
N GLU A 463 -30.55 22.25 46.15
CA GLU A 463 -30.04 22.60 44.81
C GLU A 463 -30.64 23.93 44.28
N THR A 464 -30.80 24.91 45.17
CA THR A 464 -31.36 26.23 44.85
C THR A 464 -30.42 27.36 45.22
N ILE A 465 -30.36 28.40 44.39
CA ILE A 465 -29.64 29.63 44.69
C ILE A 465 -30.52 30.52 45.58
N GLU A 466 -30.02 30.84 46.76
CA GLU A 466 -30.71 31.64 47.77
C GLU A 466 -30.09 33.02 47.98
N LEU A 467 -30.93 34.00 48.34
CA LEU A 467 -30.49 35.34 48.72
C LEU A 467 -29.96 35.33 50.16
N VAL A 468 -28.75 35.86 50.37
CA VAL A 468 -28.17 36.04 51.71
C VAL A 468 -28.58 37.41 52.27
N HIS A 469 -28.22 38.49 51.57
CA HIS A 469 -28.63 39.86 51.94
C HIS A 469 -28.39 40.86 50.79
N THR A 470 -28.93 42.07 50.96
CA THR A 470 -28.80 43.22 50.03
C THR A 470 -28.31 44.50 50.72
N LYS A 471 -27.60 44.39 51.85
CA LYS A 471 -27.06 45.53 52.61
C LYS A 471 -26.24 46.46 51.69
N PRO A 472 -26.48 47.79 51.72
CA PRO A 472 -25.68 48.75 50.98
C PRO A 472 -24.19 48.56 51.28
N THR A 473 -23.37 48.56 50.24
CA THR A 473 -21.93 48.33 50.34
C THR A 473 -21.21 49.35 49.47
N GLU A 474 -20.22 50.04 50.03
CA GLU A 474 -19.31 50.92 49.28
C GLU A 474 -18.01 50.17 48.93
N THR A 475 -17.21 50.69 47.99
CA THR A 475 -16.00 49.99 47.49
C THR A 475 -15.05 49.54 48.61
N HIS A 476 -14.81 50.38 49.62
CA HIS A 476 -13.95 50.06 50.76
C HIS A 476 -14.54 49.02 51.72
N GLU A 477 -15.86 48.80 51.69
CA GLU A 477 -16.55 47.79 52.50
C GLU A 477 -16.63 46.43 51.81
N LEU A 478 -16.39 46.38 50.49
CA LEU A 478 -16.54 45.17 49.66
C LEU A 478 -15.65 43.99 50.11
N PRO A 479 -14.36 44.18 50.47
CA PRO A 479 -13.53 43.11 51.04
C PRO A 479 -14.17 42.43 52.25
N TYR A 480 -14.80 43.20 53.14
CA TYR A 480 -15.44 42.70 54.36
C TYR A 480 -16.76 41.95 54.10
N ARG A 481 -17.30 42.00 52.88
CA ARG A 481 -18.50 41.25 52.50
C ARG A 481 -18.20 39.83 51.99
N ILE A 482 -16.93 39.53 51.74
CA ILE A 482 -16.51 38.23 51.21
C ILE A 482 -16.15 37.32 52.37
N PRO A 483 -16.93 36.24 52.57
CA PRO A 483 -16.62 35.27 53.62
C PRO A 483 -15.36 34.47 53.27
N SER A 484 -14.58 34.12 54.29
CA SER A 484 -13.38 33.29 54.16
C SER A 484 -13.66 31.78 54.29
N ASP A 485 -14.88 31.40 54.64
CA ASP A 485 -15.25 30.03 55.00
C ASP A 485 -16.09 29.30 53.92
N SER A 486 -16.78 30.04 53.06
CA SER A 486 -17.79 29.48 52.18
C SER A 486 -17.93 30.27 50.88
N PRO A 487 -18.25 29.62 49.74
CA PRO A 487 -18.30 30.30 48.45
C PRO A 487 -19.59 31.10 48.29
N ARG A 488 -19.52 32.23 47.58
CA ARG A 488 -20.67 33.12 47.35
C ARG A 488 -20.63 33.74 45.96
N TYR A 489 -21.81 34.07 45.45
CA TYR A 489 -21.93 34.96 44.31
C TYR A 489 -22.28 36.36 44.78
N HIS A 490 -21.70 37.34 44.12
CA HIS A 490 -21.90 38.74 44.45
C HIS A 490 -22.22 39.52 43.19
N PHE A 491 -23.21 40.40 43.27
CA PHE A 491 -23.44 41.45 42.29
C PHE A 491 -23.19 42.78 42.98
N PHE A 492 -22.27 43.58 42.45
CA PHE A 492 -21.87 44.84 43.03
C PHE A 492 -21.86 45.95 41.97
N ILE A 493 -22.49 47.09 42.26
CA ILE A 493 -22.43 48.28 41.40
C ILE A 493 -21.18 49.07 41.80
N PHE A 494 -20.12 48.91 41.03
CA PHE A 494 -18.88 49.66 41.18
C PHE A 494 -19.07 51.06 40.61
N LYS A 495 -18.93 52.08 41.46
CA LYS A 495 -19.01 53.49 41.07
C LYS A 495 -17.60 54.04 41.00
N HIS A 496 -17.15 54.43 39.81
CA HIS A 496 -15.78 54.91 39.60
C HIS A 496 -15.72 56.03 38.56
N SER A 497 -14.55 56.64 38.38
CA SER A 497 -14.32 57.61 37.31
C SER A 497 -13.38 57.04 36.26
N HIS A 498 -13.83 57.00 35.00
CA HIS A 498 -13.02 56.58 33.86
C HIS A 498 -12.95 57.75 32.87
N GLN A 499 -11.73 58.15 32.49
CA GLN A 499 -11.47 59.27 31.57
C GLN A 499 -12.19 60.59 31.94
N GLY A 500 -12.29 60.88 33.24
CA GLY A 500 -12.89 62.12 33.77
C GLY A 500 -14.42 62.13 33.84
N GLN A 501 -15.11 61.05 33.47
CA GLN A 501 -16.56 60.90 33.64
C GLN A 501 -16.86 59.91 34.78
N ARG A 502 -17.96 60.14 35.52
CA ARG A 502 -18.45 59.18 36.52
C ARG A 502 -19.26 58.09 35.82
N GLN A 503 -18.90 56.84 36.06
CA GLN A 503 -19.55 55.66 35.50
C GLN A 503 -19.94 54.68 36.62
N GLU A 504 -20.94 53.85 36.34
CA GLU A 504 -21.36 52.76 37.22
C GLU A 504 -21.26 51.46 36.41
N ALA A 505 -20.49 50.50 36.90
CA ALA A 505 -20.30 49.20 36.28
C ALA A 505 -20.86 48.10 37.19
N LEU A 506 -21.62 47.16 36.63
CA LEU A 506 -22.08 46.00 37.38
C LEU A 506 -21.03 44.90 37.34
N VAL A 507 -20.41 44.63 38.48
CA VAL A 507 -19.39 43.59 38.63
C VAL A 507 -20.02 42.36 39.27
N PHE A 508 -19.87 41.22 38.61
CA PHE A 508 -20.16 39.91 39.18
C PHE A 508 -18.88 39.33 39.77
N ILE A 509 -18.93 38.93 41.05
CA ILE A 509 -17.80 38.34 41.75
C ILE A 509 -18.21 36.95 42.23
N TYR A 510 -17.45 35.94 41.84
CA TYR A 510 -17.51 34.61 42.42
C TYR A 510 -16.37 34.48 43.44
N SER A 511 -16.72 34.44 44.72
CA SER A 511 -15.76 34.24 45.80
C SER A 511 -15.66 32.76 46.17
N MET A 512 -14.44 32.24 46.21
CA MET A 512 -14.15 30.82 46.41
C MET A 512 -12.93 30.65 47.33
N PRO A 513 -13.10 30.55 48.66
CA PRO A 513 -12.01 30.53 49.65
C PRO A 513 -11.06 29.31 49.64
N GLY A 514 -11.02 28.55 48.55
CA GLY A 514 -10.10 27.42 48.35
C GLY A 514 -10.53 26.12 49.01
N TYR A 515 -9.61 25.48 49.74
CA TYR A 515 -9.79 24.13 50.30
C TYR A 515 -10.62 24.08 51.60
N THR A 516 -11.03 25.23 52.13
CA THR A 516 -11.95 25.31 53.28
C THR A 516 -13.34 24.75 52.95
N CYS A 517 -13.76 24.83 51.67
CA CYS A 517 -15.04 24.30 51.22
C CYS A 517 -14.92 22.85 50.73
N SER A 518 -16.03 22.09 50.76
CA SER A 518 -16.05 20.73 50.24
C SER A 518 -15.88 20.70 48.71
N ILE A 519 -15.32 19.61 48.15
CA ILE A 519 -15.21 19.43 46.68
C ILE A 519 -16.60 19.56 46.03
N LYS A 520 -17.64 19.03 46.66
CA LYS A 520 -19.03 19.08 46.19
C LYS A 520 -19.51 20.53 46.04
N GLU A 521 -19.30 21.38 47.05
CA GLU A 521 -19.66 22.80 46.98
C GLU A 521 -18.91 23.53 45.88
N ARG A 522 -17.58 23.33 45.77
CA ARG A 522 -16.77 23.98 44.73
C ARG A 522 -17.25 23.64 43.33
N MET A 523 -17.52 22.37 43.07
CA MET A 523 -17.99 21.92 41.77
C MET A 523 -19.37 22.47 41.45
N LEU A 524 -20.30 22.46 42.41
CA LEU A 524 -21.65 22.98 42.19
C LEU A 524 -21.66 24.49 41.91
N TYR A 525 -20.91 25.28 42.65
CA TYR A 525 -20.78 26.72 42.37
C TYR A 525 -20.13 26.97 41.00
N SER A 526 -19.06 26.24 40.66
CA SER A 526 -18.44 26.38 39.34
C SER A 526 -19.41 26.03 38.19
N SER A 527 -20.24 24.99 38.37
CA SER A 527 -21.21 24.54 37.36
C SER A 527 -22.42 25.47 37.22
N CYS A 528 -22.88 26.07 38.31
CA CYS A 528 -24.09 26.92 38.31
C CYS A 528 -23.82 28.36 37.85
N LYS A 529 -22.57 28.84 37.92
CA LYS A 529 -22.16 30.22 37.62
C LYS A 529 -22.66 30.71 36.25
N ASN A 530 -22.38 29.98 35.16
CA ASN A 530 -22.71 30.44 33.81
C ASN A 530 -24.23 30.52 33.60
N ARG A 531 -24.99 29.54 34.11
CA ARG A 531 -26.45 29.55 34.01
C ARG A 531 -27.08 30.70 34.81
N LEU A 532 -26.56 31.00 36.01
CA LEU A 532 -26.99 32.15 36.79
C LEU A 532 -26.78 33.45 36.01
N LEU A 533 -25.61 33.61 35.38
CA LEU A 533 -25.29 34.80 34.58
C LEU A 533 -26.17 34.91 33.34
N ASP A 534 -26.38 33.81 32.62
CA ASP A 534 -27.27 33.76 31.45
C ASP A 534 -28.70 34.15 31.82
N GLU A 535 -29.21 33.69 32.97
CA GLU A 535 -30.54 34.07 33.47
C GLU A 535 -30.60 35.56 33.84
N VAL A 536 -29.57 36.10 34.50
CA VAL A 536 -29.48 37.52 34.88
C VAL A 536 -29.40 38.45 33.65
N GLU A 537 -28.59 38.09 32.66
CA GLU A 537 -28.42 38.87 31.43
C GLU A 537 -29.66 38.78 30.52
N LYS A 538 -30.25 37.60 30.36
CA LYS A 538 -31.37 37.37 29.43
C LYS A 538 -32.72 37.80 30.01
N ASP A 539 -33.04 37.35 31.22
CA ASP A 539 -34.38 37.52 31.79
C ASP A 539 -34.52 38.86 32.53
N TYR A 540 -33.44 39.36 33.15
CA TYR A 540 -33.44 40.63 33.86
C TYR A 540 -32.79 41.77 33.09
N GLN A 541 -32.10 41.52 31.96
CA GLN A 541 -31.41 42.52 31.15
C GLN A 541 -30.42 43.35 31.99
N LEU A 542 -29.73 42.70 32.92
CA LEU A 542 -28.64 43.28 33.70
C LEU A 542 -27.33 42.98 32.98
N GLU A 543 -26.76 44.00 32.35
CA GLU A 543 -25.48 43.87 31.67
C GLU A 543 -24.34 43.83 32.70
N VAL A 544 -23.77 42.63 32.90
CA VAL A 544 -22.62 42.43 33.78
C VAL A 544 -21.36 42.89 33.05
N THR A 545 -20.83 44.05 33.43
CA THR A 545 -19.65 44.67 32.81
C THR A 545 -18.40 43.80 32.96
N LYS A 546 -18.22 43.18 34.14
CA LYS A 546 -17.08 42.31 34.39
C LYS A 546 -17.46 41.13 35.29
N LYS A 547 -16.94 39.95 34.94
CA LYS A 547 -17.06 38.69 35.68
C LYS A 547 -15.70 38.37 36.30
N MET A 548 -15.64 38.30 37.62
CA MET A 548 -14.41 38.11 38.38
C MET A 548 -14.49 36.86 39.25
N GLU A 549 -13.37 36.17 39.39
CA GLU A 549 -13.21 35.05 40.32
C GLU A 549 -12.08 35.38 41.28
N ILE A 550 -12.36 35.28 42.57
CA ILE A 550 -11.40 35.60 43.63
C ILE A 550 -11.44 34.51 44.69
N ASP A 551 -10.30 34.26 45.32
CA ASP A 551 -10.17 33.36 46.45
C ASP A 551 -10.26 34.09 47.80
N ASN A 552 -9.76 35.33 47.87
CA ASN A 552 -9.80 36.17 49.06
C ASN A 552 -10.33 37.59 48.74
N GLY A 553 -11.01 38.21 49.71
CA GLY A 553 -11.56 39.56 49.60
C GLY A 553 -10.51 40.67 49.72
N ASP A 554 -9.35 40.40 50.33
CA ASP A 554 -8.30 41.40 50.58
C ASP A 554 -7.74 42.03 49.29
N GLY A 555 -7.84 41.34 48.15
CA GLY A 555 -7.38 41.82 46.84
C GLY A 555 -8.34 42.78 46.14
N LEU A 556 -9.56 43.00 46.67
CA LEU A 556 -10.55 43.89 46.06
C LEU A 556 -10.31 45.36 46.43
N THR A 557 -9.21 45.91 45.95
CA THR A 557 -8.96 47.35 46.00
C THR A 557 -9.71 48.08 44.87
N GLU A 558 -9.87 49.40 45.03
CA GLU A 558 -10.45 50.24 43.97
C GLU A 558 -9.62 50.18 42.68
N ASP A 559 -8.29 50.15 42.80
CA ASP A 559 -7.36 50.00 41.67
C ASP A 559 -7.53 48.66 40.96
N TYR A 560 -7.66 47.56 41.70
CA TYR A 560 -7.86 46.22 41.14
C TYR A 560 -9.19 46.10 40.39
N LEU A 561 -10.27 46.63 40.98
CA LEU A 561 -11.57 46.69 40.32
C LEU A 561 -11.52 47.58 39.06
N TYR A 562 -10.77 48.69 39.12
CA TYR A 562 -10.60 49.56 37.97
C TYR A 562 -9.85 48.90 36.82
N GLU A 563 -8.72 48.23 37.10
CA GLU A 563 -7.93 47.47 36.11
C GLU A 563 -8.73 46.31 35.49
N GLU A 564 -9.56 45.62 36.29
CA GLU A 564 -10.37 44.52 35.79
C GLU A 564 -11.54 45.01 34.93
N VAL A 565 -12.18 46.13 35.28
CA VAL A 565 -13.25 46.72 34.47
C VAL A 565 -12.70 47.41 33.21
N HIS A 566 -11.54 48.06 33.32
CA HIS A 566 -10.84 48.77 32.23
C HIS A 566 -9.44 48.17 32.02
N PRO A 567 -9.34 47.03 31.32
CA PRO A 567 -8.07 46.36 31.12
C PRO A 567 -7.09 47.23 30.33
N MET A 568 -5.83 47.26 30.77
CA MET A 568 -4.77 47.93 30.03
C MET A 568 -4.58 47.29 28.64
N GLU A 569 -4.25 48.09 27.64
CA GLU A 569 -3.97 47.59 26.29
C GLU A 569 -2.87 46.51 26.33
N HIS A 570 -3.12 45.38 25.67
CA HIS A 570 -2.19 44.25 25.66
C HIS A 570 -0.78 44.71 25.25
N ALA A 571 0.20 44.43 26.09
CA ALA A 571 1.59 44.46 25.68
C ALA A 571 1.75 43.52 24.46
N LEU A 572 2.06 44.09 23.30
CA LEU A 572 2.23 43.36 22.05
C LEU A 572 3.13 42.14 22.25
N LYS A 573 2.61 40.95 21.90
CA LYS A 573 3.35 39.69 22.02
C LYS A 573 4.62 39.78 21.17
N GLN A 574 5.79 39.72 21.82
CA GLN A 574 7.07 39.76 21.13
C GLN A 574 7.19 38.53 20.22
N ALA A 575 7.32 38.74 18.92
CA ALA A 575 7.45 37.68 17.92
C ALA A 575 8.90 37.57 17.45
N PHE A 576 9.45 36.36 17.46
CA PHE A 576 10.77 36.08 16.86
C PHE A 576 10.70 36.19 15.33
N ALA A 577 11.80 36.64 14.70
CA ALA A 577 11.89 36.72 13.25
C ALA A 577 11.81 35.33 12.60
N LYS A 578 11.07 35.22 11.48
CA LYS A 578 11.01 33.99 10.69
C LYS A 578 12.41 33.66 10.10
N PRO A 579 12.75 32.37 9.89
CA PRO A 579 14.00 31.98 9.25
C PRO A 579 14.20 32.68 7.89
N ARG A 580 15.46 32.88 7.49
CA ARG A 580 15.78 33.35 6.13
C ARG A 580 15.19 32.34 5.13
N GLY A 581 14.37 32.83 4.20
CA GLY A 581 13.76 31.99 3.15
C GLY A 581 14.81 31.31 2.27
N PRO A 582 14.42 30.36 1.40
CA PRO A 582 15.37 29.58 0.61
C PRO A 582 16.25 30.51 -0.25
N GLY A 583 17.56 30.26 -0.22
CA GLY A 583 18.56 31.10 -0.88
C GLY A 583 18.36 31.15 -2.40
N GLY A 584 18.56 32.32 -3.00
CA GLY A 584 18.55 32.48 -4.45
C GLY A 584 17.18 32.61 -5.13
N LYS A 585 16.11 32.99 -4.42
CA LYS A 585 14.82 33.31 -5.06
C LYS A 585 14.96 34.47 -6.06
N ARG A 586 14.96 34.14 -7.35
CA ARG A 586 14.95 35.10 -8.46
C ARG A 586 13.51 35.54 -8.75
N GLY A 587 12.95 36.42 -7.90
CA GLY A 587 11.65 37.03 -8.16
C GLY A 587 10.95 37.57 -6.94
N ASN A 588 10.22 38.67 -7.12
CA ASN A 588 9.33 39.24 -6.10
C ASN A 588 8.22 38.24 -5.76
N LYS A 589 7.76 38.22 -4.51
CA LYS A 589 6.58 37.44 -4.12
C LYS A 589 5.39 37.90 -4.96
N ARG A 590 4.79 36.99 -5.71
CA ARG A 590 3.55 37.23 -6.47
C ARG A 590 2.40 36.55 -5.75
N LEU A 591 1.22 37.15 -5.79
CA LEU A 591 -0.01 36.44 -5.42
C LEU A 591 -0.27 35.34 -6.46
N ILE A 592 -0.59 34.14 -6.00
CA ILE A 592 -1.06 33.05 -6.85
C ILE A 592 -2.59 33.10 -6.77
N LYS A 593 -3.23 33.96 -7.58
CA LYS A 593 -4.69 33.99 -7.74
C LYS A 593 -5.08 33.13 -8.94
N GLY A 594 -6.10 32.29 -8.77
CA GLY A 594 -6.72 31.55 -9.87
C GLY A 594 -7.65 32.46 -10.69
N ALA A 595 -7.77 32.22 -11.99
CA ALA A 595 -8.52 33.08 -12.92
C ALA A 595 -10.04 33.16 -12.66
N GLY A 596 -10.59 32.41 -11.71
CA GLY A 596 -12.03 32.37 -11.39
C GLY A 596 -12.53 33.35 -10.33
N GLU A 597 -11.67 34.22 -9.78
CA GLU A 597 -12.05 35.20 -8.74
C GLU A 597 -12.39 36.60 -9.28
N ASN A 598 -12.31 36.81 -10.60
CA ASN A 598 -12.74 38.07 -11.21
C ASN A 598 -14.18 37.91 -11.69
N GLY A 599 -15.14 38.18 -10.82
CA GLY A 599 -16.49 38.50 -11.24
C GLY A 599 -16.45 39.71 -12.16
N GLU A 600 -16.90 39.54 -13.40
CA GLU A 600 -17.17 40.64 -14.32
C GLU A 600 -18.37 41.43 -13.78
N GLU A 601 -18.10 42.48 -13.00
CA GLU A 601 -18.93 43.67 -12.95
C GLU A 601 -18.05 44.87 -13.29
N SER A 602 -17.98 45.20 -14.59
CA SER A 602 -17.75 46.55 -15.10
C SER A 602 -18.14 46.64 -16.56
#